data_AF-A0A359ICE0-F1
#
_entry.id   AF-A0A359ICE0-F1
#
_cell.length_a   1.000
_cell.length_b   1.000
_cell.length_c   1.000
_cell.angle_alpha   90.00
_cell.angle_beta   90.00
_cell.angle_gamma   90.00
#
_symmetry.space_group_name_H-M   'P 1'
#
loop_
_entity.id
_entity.type
_entity.pdbx_description
1 polymer ?
#
loop_
_entity_poly.entity_id
_entity_poly.type
_entity_poly.pdbx_seq_one_letter_code
_entity_poly.pdbx_strand_id
1 'polypeptide(L)'
;MAGMIRQRWHPHHRVTYIVDRNINYTNVCTAGCAFCAFHCPPVSDMGYVLSREKLAEKIEETKALGGIQILLQGGLNPALGLEWFEDLFRWIKEEHPIHIHGLSPPEILFLSKQSGLSVEETLKRLIAAGLDSIPGGGAEILADPARKRMNAYKKASS
;
A
#
# COMPACT_ATOMS: atom_id res chain seq x y z
N MET A 1 -14.04 -16.85 24.83
CA MET A 1 -12.74 -16.30 25.28
C MET A 1 -12.41 -14.94 24.64
N ALA A 2 -12.31 -14.82 23.30
CA ALA A 2 -11.94 -13.55 22.65
C ALA A 2 -12.85 -12.36 22.99
N GLY A 3 -14.17 -12.56 23.05
CA GLY A 3 -15.12 -11.50 23.43
C GLY A 3 -14.89 -10.93 24.83
N MET A 4 -14.54 -11.78 25.80
CA MET A 4 -14.23 -11.35 27.17
C MET A 4 -12.94 -10.53 27.21
N ILE A 5 -11.91 -10.95 26.47
CA ILE A 5 -10.65 -10.20 26.37
C ILE A 5 -10.90 -8.83 25.73
N ARG A 6 -11.66 -8.76 24.64
CA ARG A 6 -12.06 -7.49 24.01
C ARG A 6 -12.77 -6.57 25.00
N GLN A 7 -13.71 -7.10 25.78
CA GLN A 7 -14.43 -6.32 26.80
C GLN A 7 -13.51 -5.81 27.91
N ARG A 8 -12.49 -6.59 28.31
CA ARG A 8 -11.49 -6.14 29.29
C ARG A 8 -10.68 -4.94 28.78
N TRP A 9 -10.24 -4.96 27.52
CA TRP A 9 -9.46 -3.85 26.92
C TRP A 9 -10.33 -2.68 26.44
N HIS A 10 -11.60 -2.93 26.11
CA HIS A 10 -12.55 -1.93 25.60
C HIS A 10 -13.88 -2.00 26.38
N PRO A 11 -13.89 -1.59 27.67
CA PRO A 11 -15.04 -1.79 28.56
C PRO A 11 -16.27 -0.95 28.19
N HIS A 12 -16.09 0.11 27.42
CA HIS A 12 -17.19 1.02 27.02
C HIS A 12 -18.00 0.54 25.82
N HIS A 13 -17.73 -0.67 25.30
CA HIS A 13 -18.43 -1.25 24.14
C HIS A 13 -18.43 -0.36 22.88
N ARG A 14 -17.50 0.60 22.79
CA ARG A 14 -17.36 1.51 21.65
C ARG A 14 -16.75 0.77 20.47
N VAL A 15 -17.42 0.84 19.32
CA VAL A 15 -16.92 0.36 18.03
C VAL A 15 -16.56 1.59 17.19
N THR A 16 -15.37 1.58 16.60
CA THR A 16 -14.87 2.68 15.76
C THR A 16 -14.82 2.24 14.32
N TYR A 17 -14.99 3.19 13.41
CA TYR A 17 -14.80 3.01 11.98
C TYR A 17 -14.24 4.30 11.39
N ILE A 18 -13.72 4.20 10.17
CA ILE A 18 -13.37 5.34 9.32
C ILE A 18 -13.99 5.11 7.96
N VAL A 19 -14.20 6.19 7.21
CA VAL A 19 -14.46 6.11 5.78
C VAL A 19 -13.11 6.27 5.07
N ASP A 20 -12.73 5.23 4.34
CA ASP A 20 -11.45 5.10 3.62
C ASP A 20 -11.73 4.57 2.21
N ARG A 21 -10.83 4.88 1.27
CA ARG A 21 -10.88 4.32 -0.08
C ARG A 21 -9.59 3.60 -0.43
N ASN A 22 -9.74 2.35 -0.86
CA ASN A 22 -8.66 1.64 -1.54
C ASN A 22 -8.44 2.22 -2.94
N ILE A 23 -7.22 2.69 -3.20
CA ILE A 23 -6.76 3.18 -4.49
C ILE A 23 -5.60 2.30 -4.92
N ASN A 24 -5.86 1.45 -5.91
CA ASN A 24 -4.81 0.70 -6.57
C ASN A 24 -4.18 1.53 -7.68
N TYR A 25 -3.03 2.16 -7.40
CA TYR A 25 -2.37 3.07 -8.33
C TYR A 25 -1.71 2.34 -9.51
N THR A 26 -1.39 1.06 -9.37
CA THR A 26 -0.93 0.19 -10.46
C THR A 26 -1.27 -1.26 -10.16
N ASN A 27 -1.60 -2.03 -11.21
CA ASN A 27 -1.71 -3.48 -11.13
C ASN A 27 -0.44 -4.22 -11.58
N VAL A 28 0.57 -3.50 -12.09
CA VAL A 28 1.82 -4.08 -12.58
C VAL A 28 2.65 -4.61 -11.41
N CYS A 29 3.04 -5.88 -11.46
CA CYS A 29 3.69 -6.55 -10.34
C CYS A 29 4.63 -7.67 -10.79
N THR A 30 5.85 -7.69 -10.23
CA THR A 30 6.85 -8.73 -10.46
C THR A 30 6.69 -9.98 -9.58
N ALA A 31 5.91 -9.92 -8.49
CA ALA A 31 5.81 -11.02 -7.53
C ALA A 31 5.02 -12.23 -8.07
N GLY A 32 3.88 -12.00 -8.72
CA GLY A 32 3.07 -13.07 -9.35
C GLY A 32 2.42 -14.07 -8.37
N CYS A 33 1.88 -13.63 -7.24
CA CYS A 33 1.30 -14.54 -6.24
C CYS A 33 0.10 -15.31 -6.79
N ALA A 34 0.04 -16.62 -6.52
CA ALA A 34 -0.93 -17.54 -7.12
C ALA A 34 -2.40 -17.25 -6.73
N PHE A 35 -2.61 -16.56 -5.61
CA PHE A 35 -3.94 -16.19 -5.10
C PHE A 35 -4.34 -14.74 -5.45
N CYS A 36 -3.44 -13.95 -6.03
CA CYS A 36 -3.69 -12.55 -6.30
C CYS A 36 -4.34 -12.38 -7.69
N ALA A 37 -5.64 -12.09 -7.73
CA ALA A 37 -6.35 -11.82 -8.99
C ALA A 37 -6.02 -10.44 -9.58
N PHE A 38 -5.37 -9.56 -8.81
CA PHE A 38 -5.09 -8.19 -9.21
C PHE A 38 -3.80 -8.03 -10.02
N HIS A 39 -2.83 -8.92 -9.84
CA HIS A 39 -1.49 -8.72 -10.40
C HIS A 39 -1.46 -8.86 -11.93
N CYS A 40 -0.67 -8.00 -12.56
CA CYS A 40 -0.40 -8.02 -13.99
C CYS A 40 1.12 -8.04 -14.22
N PRO A 41 1.68 -8.96 -15.02
CA PRO A 41 3.11 -8.96 -15.33
C PRO A 41 3.53 -7.68 -16.08
N PRO A 42 4.76 -7.16 -15.92
CA PRO A 42 5.20 -5.90 -16.53
C PRO A 42 5.10 -5.79 -18.06
N VAL A 43 5.09 -6.92 -18.78
CA VAL A 43 5.02 -6.99 -20.24
C VAL A 43 3.60 -7.13 -20.79
N SER A 44 2.58 -7.10 -19.92
CA SER A 44 1.20 -7.30 -20.33
C SER A 44 0.54 -5.98 -20.70
N ASP A 45 -0.22 -5.98 -21.80
CA ASP A 45 -1.03 -4.84 -22.26
C ASP A 45 -2.19 -4.48 -21.31
N MET A 46 -2.45 -5.32 -20.30
CA MET A 46 -3.47 -5.09 -19.26
C MET A 46 -2.91 -4.33 -18.03
N GLY A 47 -1.60 -4.04 -18.03
CA GLY A 47 -0.93 -3.27 -16.99
C GLY A 47 -1.33 -1.80 -17.04
N TYR A 48 -1.50 -1.16 -15.89
CA TYR A 48 -1.79 0.27 -15.81
C TYR A 48 -1.04 0.96 -14.67
N VAL A 49 -0.87 2.27 -14.81
CA VAL A 49 -0.56 3.22 -13.73
C VAL A 49 -1.63 4.32 -13.81
N LEU A 50 -2.31 4.60 -12.70
CA LEU A 50 -3.33 5.66 -12.68
C LEU A 50 -2.68 7.03 -12.91
N SER A 51 -3.34 7.86 -13.72
CA SER A 51 -2.93 9.25 -13.92
C SER A 51 -3.24 10.11 -12.69
N ARG A 52 -2.62 11.29 -12.60
CA ARG A 52 -2.86 12.24 -11.50
C ARG A 52 -4.31 12.70 -11.47
N GLU A 53 -4.93 12.91 -12.62
CA GLU A 53 -6.34 13.30 -12.74
C GLU A 53 -7.25 12.22 -12.14
N LYS A 54 -6.94 10.94 -12.40
CA LYS A 54 -7.74 9.82 -11.90
C LYS A 54 -7.50 9.53 -10.42
N LEU A 55 -6.31 9.83 -9.91
CA LEU A 55 -6.03 9.82 -8.47
C LEU A 55 -6.78 10.95 -7.77
N ALA A 56 -6.74 12.17 -8.31
CA ALA A 56 -7.45 13.34 -7.79
C ALA A 56 -8.95 13.08 -7.69
N GLU A 57 -9.58 12.60 -8.78
CA GLU A 57 -11.01 12.23 -8.80
C GLU A 57 -11.35 11.25 -7.66
N LYS A 58 -10.54 10.21 -7.48
CA LYS A 58 -10.78 9.21 -6.42
C LYS A 58 -10.64 9.79 -5.01
N ILE A 59 -9.67 10.68 -4.80
CA ILE A 59 -9.42 11.33 -3.51
C ILE A 59 -10.56 12.31 -3.20
N GLU A 60 -10.96 13.15 -4.16
CA GLU A 60 -12.03 14.13 -3.96
C GLU A 60 -13.40 13.46 -3.78
N GLU A 61 -13.69 12.37 -4.51
CA GLU A 61 -14.87 11.54 -4.23
C GLU A 61 -14.86 10.99 -2.79
N THR A 62 -13.69 10.61 -2.28
CA THR A 62 -13.54 10.06 -0.91
C THR A 62 -13.84 11.13 0.12
N LYS A 63 -13.28 12.34 -0.05
CA LYS A 63 -13.54 13.50 0.81
C LYS A 63 -15.02 13.91 0.78
N ALA A 64 -15.63 13.93 -0.41
CA ALA A 64 -17.04 14.27 -0.57
C ALA A 64 -17.97 13.30 0.19
N LEU A 65 -17.55 12.05 0.38
CA LEU A 65 -18.26 11.04 1.18
C LEU A 65 -17.90 11.08 2.68
N GLY A 66 -17.15 12.08 3.14
CA GLY A 66 -16.70 12.21 4.53
C GLY A 66 -15.51 11.31 4.89
N GLY A 67 -14.81 10.77 3.88
CA GLY A 67 -13.59 10.00 4.05
C GLY A 67 -12.40 10.85 4.47
N ILE A 68 -11.59 10.31 5.38
CA ILE A 68 -10.43 11.01 5.96
C ILE A 68 -9.10 10.35 5.58
N GLN A 69 -9.15 9.22 4.88
CA GLN A 69 -7.99 8.40 4.56
C GLN A 69 -8.12 7.78 3.17
N ILE A 70 -6.98 7.58 2.51
CA ILE A 70 -6.85 6.68 1.38
C ILE A 70 -5.91 5.52 1.73
N LEU A 71 -6.26 4.33 1.26
CA LEU A 71 -5.41 3.15 1.25
C LEU A 71 -4.76 3.02 -0.13
N LEU A 72 -3.50 3.41 -0.25
CA LEU A 72 -2.77 3.46 -1.52
C LEU A 72 -1.86 2.23 -1.66
N GLN A 73 -2.28 1.23 -2.45
CA GLN A 73 -1.54 -0.04 -2.59
C GLN A 73 -1.50 -0.53 -4.04
N GLY A 74 -0.35 -0.97 -4.51
CA GLY A 74 -0.17 -1.43 -5.88
C GLY A 74 0.60 -2.73 -5.97
N GLY A 75 1.05 -3.03 -7.19
CA GLY A 75 2.02 -4.09 -7.42
C GLY A 75 3.47 -3.61 -7.29
N LEU A 76 4.41 -4.57 -7.25
CA LEU A 76 5.85 -4.29 -7.28
C LEU A 76 6.25 -3.90 -8.71
N ASN A 77 5.98 -2.65 -9.10
CA ASN A 77 6.19 -2.13 -10.44
C ASN A 77 7.61 -1.55 -10.61
N PRO A 78 8.49 -2.15 -11.44
CA PRO A 78 9.87 -1.68 -11.63
C PRO A 78 9.99 -0.29 -12.25
N ALA A 79 8.95 0.19 -12.94
CA ALA A 79 8.95 1.52 -13.54
C ALA A 79 8.70 2.64 -12.53
N LEU A 80 8.25 2.31 -11.31
CA LEU A 80 7.91 3.29 -10.27
C LEU A 80 8.96 3.24 -9.15
N GLY A 81 9.96 4.12 -9.26
CA GLY A 81 11.02 4.27 -8.26
C GLY A 81 10.60 5.10 -7.04
N LEU A 82 11.49 5.22 -6.06
CA LEU A 82 11.24 5.95 -4.81
C LEU A 82 10.84 7.42 -5.06
N GLU A 83 11.53 8.10 -5.97
CA GLU A 83 11.27 9.51 -6.33
C GLU A 83 9.85 9.70 -6.87
N TRP A 84 9.31 8.72 -7.61
CA TRP A 84 7.94 8.76 -8.10
C TRP A 84 6.92 8.77 -6.94
N PHE A 85 7.17 7.98 -5.89
CA PHE A 85 6.33 7.97 -4.69
C PHE A 85 6.49 9.24 -3.87
N GLU A 86 7.70 9.78 -3.77
CA GLU A 86 7.91 11.06 -3.08
C GLU A 86 7.17 12.21 -3.77
N ASP A 87 7.25 12.28 -5.11
CA ASP A 87 6.50 13.24 -5.91
C ASP A 87 4.99 12.97 -5.84
N LEU A 88 4.58 11.72 -5.69
CA LEU A 88 3.18 11.37 -5.46
C LEU A 88 2.67 11.92 -4.13
N PHE A 89 3.39 11.65 -3.05
CA PHE A 89 2.93 12.01 -1.72
C PHE A 89 2.95 13.52 -1.51
N ARG A 90 4.00 14.22 -1.97
CA ARG A 90 4.05 15.70 -1.92
C ARG A 90 2.87 16.33 -2.63
N TRP A 91 2.59 15.93 -3.86
CA TRP A 91 1.45 16.42 -4.62
C TRP A 91 0.10 16.11 -3.93
N ILE A 92 -0.08 14.91 -3.36
CA ILE A 92 -1.31 14.60 -2.60
C ILE A 92 -1.42 15.53 -1.39
N LYS A 93 -0.33 15.76 -0.65
CA LYS A 93 -0.35 16.64 0.53
C LYS A 93 -0.60 18.11 0.19
N GLU A 94 -0.10 18.58 -0.95
CA GLU A 94 -0.24 19.95 -1.41
C GLU A 94 -1.64 20.21 -2.01
N GLU A 95 -2.06 19.40 -2.98
CA GLU A 95 -3.26 19.66 -3.78
C GLU A 95 -4.51 18.95 -3.22
N HIS A 96 -4.32 17.80 -2.58
CA HIS A 96 -5.41 16.92 -2.15
C HIS A 96 -5.23 16.42 -0.71
N PRO A 97 -5.04 17.31 0.29
CA PRO A 97 -4.64 16.91 1.64
C PRO A 97 -5.58 15.86 2.24
N ILE A 98 -5.03 14.67 2.51
CA ILE A 98 -5.70 13.51 3.10
C ILE A 98 -4.66 12.62 3.81
N HIS A 99 -5.10 11.75 4.72
CA HIS A 99 -4.22 10.75 5.33
C HIS A 99 -3.84 9.68 4.30
N ILE A 100 -2.55 9.53 4.03
CA ILE A 100 -1.96 8.55 3.12
C ILE A 100 -1.60 7.31 3.94
N HIS A 101 -2.48 6.32 3.92
CA HIS A 101 -2.21 4.97 4.41
C HIS A 101 -1.69 4.14 3.24
N GLY A 102 -0.38 4.20 3.00
CA GLY A 102 0.19 3.81 1.71
C GLY A 102 1.29 2.76 1.81
N LEU A 103 1.42 1.98 0.73
CA LEU A 103 2.44 0.96 0.52
C LEU A 103 2.37 -0.22 1.50
N SER A 104 2.55 -1.42 1.01
CA SER A 104 2.77 -2.60 1.84
C SER A 104 4.26 -2.74 2.22
N PRO A 105 4.60 -3.49 3.28
CA PRO A 105 5.98 -3.83 3.59
C PRO A 105 6.76 -4.44 2.40
N PRO A 106 6.19 -5.32 1.55
CA PRO A 106 6.82 -5.73 0.30
C PRO A 106 7.14 -4.60 -0.68
N GLU A 107 6.25 -3.61 -0.85
CA GLU A 107 6.50 -2.45 -1.72
C GLU A 107 7.65 -1.60 -1.17
N ILE A 108 7.69 -1.38 0.14
CA ILE A 108 8.78 -0.63 0.80
C ILE A 108 10.12 -1.37 0.68
N LEU A 109 10.11 -2.69 0.88
CA LEU A 109 11.31 -3.51 0.70
C LEU A 109 11.80 -3.47 -0.75
N PHE A 110 10.88 -3.59 -1.71
CA PHE A 110 11.18 -3.48 -3.14
C PHE A 110 11.82 -2.12 -3.49
N LEU A 111 11.22 -1.02 -3.02
CA LEU A 111 11.76 0.33 -3.21
C LEU A 111 13.14 0.52 -2.58
N SER A 112 13.35 -0.03 -1.38
CA SER A 112 14.65 0.07 -0.69
C SER A 112 15.77 -0.58 -1.51
N LYS A 113 15.49 -1.77 -2.08
CA LYS A 113 16.44 -2.48 -2.93
C LYS A 113 16.65 -1.78 -4.27
N GLN A 114 15.57 -1.34 -4.91
CA GLN A 114 15.65 -0.61 -6.18
C GLN A 114 16.48 0.67 -6.06
N SER A 115 16.40 1.34 -4.91
CA SER A 115 17.10 2.60 -4.65
C SER A 115 18.49 2.41 -4.04
N GLY A 116 18.90 1.18 -3.70
CA GLY A 116 20.14 0.90 -2.99
C GLY A 116 20.21 1.46 -1.56
N LEU A 117 19.05 1.68 -0.93
CA LEU A 117 18.92 2.26 0.41
C LEU A 117 18.55 1.20 1.45
N SER A 118 18.79 1.50 2.72
CA SER A 118 18.20 0.71 3.80
C SER A 118 16.68 0.91 3.85
N VAL A 119 15.96 -0.06 4.42
CA VAL A 119 14.51 0.09 4.66
C VAL A 119 14.24 1.30 5.55
N GLU A 120 15.08 1.55 6.56
CA GLU A 120 14.95 2.72 7.44
C GLU A 120 15.07 4.04 6.67
N GLU A 121 16.08 4.16 5.79
CA GLU A 121 16.27 5.38 5.00
C GLU A 121 15.15 5.60 3.99
N THR A 122 14.69 4.51 3.36
CA THR A 122 13.53 4.52 2.47
C THR A 122 12.28 5.02 3.20
N LEU A 123 12.03 4.53 4.42
CA LEU A 123 10.91 4.98 5.26
C LEU A 123 11.04 6.46 5.63
N LYS A 124 12.23 6.93 6.04
CA LYS A 124 12.45 8.35 6.37
C LYS A 124 12.12 9.25 5.20
N ARG A 125 12.58 8.88 3.99
CA ARG A 125 12.28 9.61 2.75
C ARG A 125 10.78 9.65 2.42
N LEU A 126 10.10 8.51 2.50
CA LEU A 126 8.66 8.43 2.26
C LEU A 126 7.84 9.23 3.29
N ILE A 127 8.21 9.17 4.58
CA ILE A 127 7.59 9.96 5.65
C ILE A 127 7.80 11.46 5.39
N ALA A 128 9.04 11.86 5.05
CA ALA A 128 9.35 13.25 4.74
C ALA A 128 8.57 13.77 3.51
N ALA A 129 8.24 12.89 2.56
CA ALA A 129 7.41 13.22 1.41
C ALA A 129 5.90 13.24 1.71
N GLY A 130 5.46 12.69 2.84
CA GLY A 130 4.06 12.75 3.28
C GLY A 130 3.37 11.42 3.57
N LEU A 131 4.07 10.29 3.63
CA LEU A 131 3.49 9.03 4.06
C LEU A 131 3.13 9.08 5.55
N ASP A 132 1.85 8.85 5.91
CA ASP A 132 1.41 8.96 7.31
C ASP A 132 1.39 7.60 8.04
N SER A 133 1.00 6.52 7.35
CA SER A 133 1.02 5.17 7.93
C SER A 133 1.08 4.08 6.88
N ILE A 134 1.41 2.85 7.32
CA ILE A 134 1.62 1.68 6.45
C ILE A 134 0.57 0.61 6.77
N PRO A 135 -0.19 0.09 5.78
CA PRO A 135 -1.09 -1.03 5.96
C PRO A 135 -0.36 -2.35 6.25
N GLY A 136 -1.01 -3.23 7.02
CA GLY A 136 -0.49 -4.56 7.37
C GLY A 136 -0.56 -5.62 6.26
N GLY A 137 -0.89 -5.24 5.02
CA GLY A 137 -1.01 -6.18 3.90
C GLY A 137 0.34 -6.78 3.47
N GLY A 138 0.33 -7.95 2.82
CA GLY A 138 1.55 -8.53 2.22
C GLY A 138 2.33 -9.52 3.10
N ALA A 139 1.96 -9.71 4.37
CA ALA A 139 2.55 -10.75 5.23
C ALA A 139 2.16 -12.18 4.81
N GLU A 140 0.91 -12.32 4.34
CA GLU A 140 0.25 -13.57 3.96
C GLU A 140 0.30 -14.62 5.09
N ILE A 141 0.90 -15.78 4.84
CA ILE A 141 1.24 -16.78 5.85
C ILE A 141 2.75 -16.70 6.06
N LEU A 142 3.21 -16.64 7.31
CA LEU A 142 4.64 -16.49 7.60
C LEU A 142 5.44 -17.79 7.42
N ALA A 143 4.78 -18.95 7.38
CA ALA A 143 5.42 -20.25 7.21
C ALA A 143 5.96 -20.44 5.79
N ASP A 144 7.27 -20.67 5.67
CA ASP A 144 7.96 -20.81 4.38
C ASP A 144 7.37 -21.87 3.43
N PRO A 145 6.94 -23.07 3.89
CA PRO A 145 6.28 -24.03 3.00
C PRO A 145 5.01 -23.48 2.35
N ALA A 146 4.21 -22.71 3.10
CA ALA A 146 3.01 -22.07 2.57
C ALA A 146 3.36 -20.94 1.60
N ARG A 147 4.34 -20.09 1.95
CA ARG A 147 4.82 -19.00 1.07
C ARG A 147 5.33 -19.51 -0.27
N LYS A 148 6.06 -20.63 -0.26
CA LYS A 148 6.52 -21.30 -1.49
C LYS A 148 5.33 -21.79 -2.32
N ARG A 149 4.37 -22.50 -1.70
CA ARG A 149 3.18 -23.01 -2.38
C ARG A 149 2.33 -21.92 -3.03
N MET A 150 2.25 -20.76 -2.40
CA MET A 150 1.44 -19.63 -2.88
C MET A 150 2.20 -18.67 -3.83
N ASN A 151 3.47 -18.95 -4.14
CA ASN A 151 4.38 -18.04 -4.83
C ASN A 151 4.43 -16.64 -4.17
N ALA A 152 4.40 -16.59 -2.84
CA ALA A 152 4.45 -15.36 -2.05
C ALA A 152 5.86 -15.01 -1.56
N TYR A 153 6.82 -15.94 -1.62
CA TYR A 153 8.19 -15.70 -1.17
C TYR A 153 8.91 -14.61 -1.97
N LYS A 154 8.56 -14.41 -3.25
CA LYS A 154 9.12 -13.36 -4.11
C LYS A 154 8.85 -11.95 -3.56
N LYS A 155 7.74 -11.74 -2.85
CA LYS A 155 7.42 -10.46 -2.18
C LYS A 155 8.48 -10.03 -1.14
N ALA A 156 9.22 -10.98 -0.58
CA ALA A 156 10.21 -10.74 0.47
C ALA A 156 11.66 -10.98 0.01
N SER A 157 11.86 -11.43 -1.24
CA SER A 157 13.17 -11.85 -1.76
C SER A 157 13.61 -11.14 -3.04
N SER A 158 12.68 -10.51 -3.77
CA SER A 158 12.99 -9.62 -4.91
C SER A 158 13.73 -8.40 -4.41
#